data_AF-A0A959MXE4-F1
#
_entry.id   AF-A0A959MXE4-F1
#
_cell.length_a   1.000
_cell.length_b   1.000
_cell.length_c   1.000
_cell.angle_alpha   90.00
_cell.angle_beta   90.00
_cell.angle_gamma   90.00
#
_symmetry.space_group_name_H-M   'P 1'
#
loop_
_entity.id
_entity.type
_entity.pdbx_description
1 polymer ?
#
loop_
_entity_poly.entity_id
_entity_poly.type
_entity_poly.pdbx_seq_one_letter_code
_entity_poly.pdbx_strand_id
1 'polypeptide(L)'
;MKKNIIALFIFFSIVVISSFYLSGCSDNADSPVNSTNQTSTLTSSYTSDVALQWYNLEIRLIKETSGITPPVASRALGYTGITLYESVVPGMPDYRSLKGQLNDLTALPEINSTEVYSWPVCANAALAFIIRKMYFNASAQNLASIDSLEDAFNTTYQTQVSSEIFSRSKIFGENIASAIYNWSLTDGGNEGQLHNTDPGYVPPAGTGYWVPTPP
;
A
#
# COMPACT_ATOMS: atom_id res chain seq x y z
N MET A 1 -29.54 83.81 -2.14
CA MET A 1 -30.36 82.60 -2.46
C MET A 1 -29.56 81.59 -3.30
N LYS A 2 -28.43 81.05 -2.82
CA LYS A 2 -27.62 80.06 -3.58
C LYS A 2 -26.97 78.94 -2.74
N LYS A 3 -27.47 78.68 -1.53
CA LYS A 3 -26.91 77.62 -0.65
C LYS A 3 -27.83 76.41 -0.37
N ASN A 4 -29.09 76.42 -0.83
CA ASN A 4 -30.06 75.36 -0.50
C ASN A 4 -30.46 74.43 -1.67
N ILE A 5 -29.78 74.50 -2.82
CA ILE A 5 -30.10 73.64 -3.99
C ILE A 5 -29.18 72.40 -4.07
N ILE A 6 -28.02 72.42 -3.40
CA ILE A 6 -27.04 71.33 -3.48
C ILE A 6 -27.38 70.16 -2.52
N ALA A 7 -28.09 70.43 -1.42
CA ALA A 7 -28.46 69.40 -0.45
C ALA A 7 -29.62 68.49 -0.92
N LEU A 8 -30.35 68.87 -1.97
CA LEU A 8 -31.52 68.10 -2.46
C LEU A 8 -31.16 67.05 -3.53
N PHE A 9 -29.94 67.07 -4.07
CA PHE A 9 -29.50 66.10 -5.09
C PHE A 9 -28.73 64.90 -4.52
N ILE A 10 -28.20 65.00 -3.30
CA ILE A 10 -27.37 63.93 -2.71
C ILE A 10 -28.22 62.81 -2.10
N PHE A 11 -29.47 63.10 -1.71
CA PHE A 11 -30.35 62.09 -1.09
C PHE A 11 -31.12 61.21 -2.10
N PHE A 12 -31.15 61.56 -3.39
CA PHE A 12 -31.87 60.79 -4.41
C PHE A 12 -30.99 59.72 -5.11
N SER A 13 -29.67 59.76 -4.93
CA SER A 13 -28.75 58.76 -5.52
C SER A 13 -28.47 57.54 -4.65
N ILE A 14 -28.97 57.49 -3.40
CA ILE A 14 -28.67 56.38 -2.46
C ILE A 14 -29.82 55.35 -2.39
N VAL A 15 -31.01 55.63 -2.94
CA VAL A 15 -32.18 54.73 -2.82
C VAL A 15 -32.43 53.87 -4.09
N VAL A 16 -31.66 54.05 -5.17
CA VAL A 16 -31.85 53.27 -6.42
C VAL A 16 -30.89 52.08 -6.56
N ILE A 17 -29.93 51.89 -5.66
CA ILE A 17 -29.02 50.73 -5.66
C ILE A 17 -29.45 49.73 -4.58
N SER A 18 -30.73 49.36 -4.62
CA SER A 18 -31.29 48.29 -3.79
C SER A 18 -32.32 47.52 -4.61
N SER A 19 -31.87 46.86 -5.67
CA SER A 19 -32.51 45.72 -6.33
C SER A 19 -31.59 45.22 -7.44
N PHE A 20 -31.48 43.90 -7.58
CA PHE A 20 -30.68 43.15 -8.56
C PHE A 20 -29.24 42.79 -8.15
N TYR A 21 -29.13 41.89 -7.17
CA TYR A 21 -28.15 40.81 -7.23
C TYR A 21 -28.88 39.47 -7.09
N LEU A 22 -29.51 39.04 -8.18
CA LEU A 22 -29.75 37.64 -8.48
C LEU A 22 -29.02 37.35 -9.78
N SER A 23 -27.77 36.89 -9.68
CA SER A 23 -27.07 36.21 -10.76
C SER A 23 -26.82 34.78 -10.32
N GLY A 24 -27.70 33.88 -10.76
CA GLY A 24 -27.34 32.49 -10.96
C GLY A 24 -26.44 32.40 -12.18
N CYS A 25 -25.39 31.59 -12.09
CA CYS A 25 -24.65 31.07 -13.22
C CYS A 25 -24.45 29.58 -12.99
N SER A 26 -25.32 28.77 -13.59
CA SER A 26 -24.92 27.49 -14.14
C SER A 26 -24.20 27.79 -15.45
N ASP A 27 -22.94 27.39 -15.56
CA ASP A 27 -22.52 26.50 -16.64
C ASP A 27 -21.07 26.09 -16.42
N ASN A 28 -20.84 24.82 -16.73
CA ASN A 28 -19.59 24.09 -16.66
C ASN A 28 -18.50 24.86 -17.39
N ALA A 29 -17.53 25.36 -16.64
CA ALA A 29 -16.25 25.76 -17.18
C ALA A 29 -15.25 24.64 -16.87
N ASP A 30 -15.07 23.73 -17.84
CA ASP A 30 -13.86 22.93 -17.95
C ASP A 30 -12.68 23.90 -17.92
N SER A 31 -12.08 24.06 -16.74
CA SER A 31 -10.81 24.72 -16.61
C SER A 31 -9.76 23.80 -17.26
N PRO A 32 -8.88 24.31 -18.13
CA PRO A 32 -7.79 23.51 -18.64
C PRO A 32 -6.94 23.10 -17.43
N VAL A 33 -6.92 21.81 -17.12
CA VAL A 33 -6.01 21.24 -16.12
C VAL A 33 -4.61 21.47 -16.65
N ASN A 34 -4.00 22.54 -16.17
CA ASN A 34 -2.62 22.87 -16.44
C ASN A 34 -1.79 21.72 -15.88
N SER A 35 -1.25 20.90 -16.78
CA SER A 35 -0.45 19.71 -16.51
C SER A 35 0.87 20.15 -15.89
N THR A 36 0.80 20.54 -14.62
CA THR A 36 1.96 20.87 -13.81
C THR A 36 2.48 19.54 -13.28
N ASN A 37 3.62 19.08 -13.84
CA ASN A 37 4.50 18.02 -13.34
C ASN A 37 4.14 17.50 -11.94
N GLN A 38 3.12 16.65 -11.83
CA GLN A 38 2.79 16.03 -10.57
C GLN A 38 3.76 14.87 -10.42
N THR A 39 4.70 15.04 -9.49
CA THR A 39 5.60 13.97 -9.08
C THR A 39 4.98 13.29 -7.85
N SER A 40 5.19 11.98 -7.73
CA SER A 40 4.77 11.25 -6.53
C SER A 40 5.44 11.86 -5.29
N THR A 41 4.68 12.11 -4.23
CA THR A 41 5.23 12.55 -2.94
C THR A 41 6.23 11.51 -2.42
N LEU A 42 7.28 11.92 -1.72
CA LEU A 42 8.28 10.99 -1.17
C LEU A 42 7.64 9.99 -0.19
N THR A 43 8.13 8.75 -0.17
CA THR A 43 7.66 7.72 0.79
C THR A 43 7.81 8.18 2.23
N SER A 44 8.85 8.96 2.54
CA SER A 44 9.11 9.50 3.87
C SER A 44 8.08 10.52 4.37
N SER A 45 7.17 11.01 3.52
CA SER A 45 6.09 11.92 3.96
C SER A 45 4.89 11.18 4.54
N TYR A 46 4.82 9.87 4.38
CA TYR A 46 3.70 9.04 4.85
C TYR A 46 4.02 8.40 6.20
N THR A 47 2.98 8.09 6.97
CA THR A 47 3.14 7.35 8.23
C THR A 47 3.44 5.88 7.96
N SER A 48 4.00 5.19 8.95
CA SER A 48 4.25 3.75 8.88
C SER A 48 3.00 2.90 9.17
N ASP A 49 1.81 3.48 9.26
CA ASP A 49 0.61 2.80 9.77
C ASP A 49 0.20 1.59 8.93
N VAL A 50 0.33 1.69 7.59
CA VAL A 50 0.07 0.56 6.69
C VAL A 50 0.98 -0.61 7.04
N ALA A 51 2.29 -0.37 7.12
CA ALA A 51 3.27 -1.39 7.46
C ALA A 51 3.00 -1.98 8.86
N LEU A 52 2.82 -1.14 9.87
CA LEU A 52 2.60 -1.59 11.25
C LEU A 52 1.35 -2.46 11.40
N GLN A 53 0.23 -2.07 10.78
CA GLN A 53 -1.01 -2.84 10.89
C GLN A 53 -0.91 -4.19 10.16
N TRP A 54 -0.27 -4.23 9.00
CA TRP A 54 -0.03 -5.49 8.28
C TRP A 54 0.90 -6.43 9.05
N TYR A 55 2.00 -5.93 9.63
CA TYR A 55 2.88 -6.76 10.44
C TYR A 55 2.22 -7.24 11.74
N ASN A 56 1.36 -6.42 12.37
CA ASN A 56 0.57 -6.86 13.52
C ASN A 56 -0.36 -8.01 13.16
N LEU A 57 -1.02 -7.94 12.00
CA LEU A 57 -1.83 -9.04 11.49
C LEU A 57 -0.96 -10.26 11.18
N GLU A 58 0.17 -10.08 10.50
CA GLU A 58 1.09 -11.17 10.15
C GLU A 58 1.62 -11.91 11.39
N ILE A 59 2.02 -11.19 12.44
CA ILE A 59 2.44 -11.79 13.72
C ILE A 59 1.33 -12.65 14.33
N ARG A 60 0.07 -12.23 14.20
CA ARG A 60 -1.07 -13.04 14.62
C ARG A 60 -1.22 -14.29 13.75
N LEU A 61 -1.11 -14.14 12.42
CA LEU A 61 -1.18 -15.26 11.47
C LEU A 61 -0.10 -16.31 11.74
N ILE A 62 1.12 -15.90 12.08
CA ILE A 62 2.23 -16.80 12.46
C ILE A 62 1.82 -17.68 13.64
N LYS A 63 1.12 -17.13 14.64
CA LYS A 63 0.73 -17.87 15.85
C LYS A 63 -0.48 -18.78 15.63
N GLU A 64 -1.39 -18.39 14.74
CA GLU A 64 -2.70 -19.01 14.60
C GLU A 64 -2.82 -19.93 13.39
N THR A 65 -1.84 -19.92 12.48
CA THR A 65 -1.83 -20.76 11.28
C THR A 65 -1.02 -22.02 11.54
N SER A 66 -1.64 -23.17 11.34
CA SER A 66 -0.97 -24.46 11.52
C SER A 66 0.22 -24.59 10.58
N GLY A 67 1.30 -25.19 11.07
CA GLY A 67 2.50 -25.46 10.27
C GLY A 67 3.43 -24.26 10.07
N ILE A 68 3.14 -23.09 10.63
CA ILE A 68 4.09 -21.96 10.61
C ILE A 68 5.15 -22.15 11.70
N THR A 69 6.16 -22.97 11.42
CA THR A 69 7.33 -23.16 12.29
C THR A 69 8.31 -21.99 12.18
N PRO A 70 9.30 -21.84 13.09
CA PRO A 70 10.26 -20.73 13.04
C PRO A 70 10.93 -20.47 11.67
N PRO A 71 11.44 -21.49 10.92
CA PRO A 71 12.01 -21.24 9.59
C PRO A 71 10.95 -20.82 8.56
N VAL A 72 9.74 -21.37 8.63
CA VAL A 72 8.63 -20.99 7.73
C VAL A 72 8.18 -19.55 8.00
N ALA A 73 8.07 -19.16 9.26
CA ALA A 73 7.78 -17.78 9.66
C ALA A 73 8.86 -16.81 9.17
N SER A 74 10.14 -17.18 9.31
CA SER A 74 11.26 -16.37 8.81
C SER A 74 11.17 -16.17 7.29
N ARG A 75 10.82 -17.22 6.55
CA ARG A 75 10.62 -17.14 5.09
C ARG A 75 9.47 -16.19 4.74
N ALA A 76 8.31 -16.34 5.38
CA ALA A 76 7.16 -15.48 5.15
C ALA A 76 7.48 -14.00 5.41
N LEU A 77 8.04 -13.69 6.59
CA LEU A 77 8.45 -12.32 6.96
C LEU A 77 9.49 -11.74 6.00
N GLY A 78 10.45 -12.55 5.54
CA GLY A 78 11.46 -12.13 4.57
C GLY A 78 10.83 -11.67 3.25
N TYR A 79 9.95 -12.48 2.67
CA TYR A 79 9.23 -12.12 1.43
C TYR A 79 8.24 -10.98 1.62
N THR A 80 7.58 -10.89 2.78
CA THR A 80 6.71 -9.75 3.13
C THR A 80 7.51 -8.45 3.20
N GLY A 81 8.68 -8.46 3.83
CA GLY A 81 9.56 -7.29 3.93
C GLY A 81 10.13 -6.83 2.59
N ILE A 82 10.58 -7.76 1.75
CA ILE A 82 11.05 -7.46 0.39
C ILE A 82 9.90 -6.88 -0.44
N THR A 83 8.71 -7.49 -0.37
CA THR A 83 7.53 -7.01 -1.10
C THR A 83 7.15 -5.58 -0.70
N LEU A 84 7.09 -5.29 0.59
CA LEU A 84 6.82 -3.94 1.08
C LEU A 84 7.87 -2.96 0.56
N TYR A 85 9.16 -3.28 0.74
CA TYR A 85 10.25 -2.41 0.31
C TYR A 85 10.19 -2.09 -1.18
N GLU A 86 10.08 -3.11 -2.04
CA GLU A 86 10.02 -2.92 -3.50
C GLU A 86 8.77 -2.16 -3.95
N SER A 87 7.66 -2.25 -3.20
CA SER A 87 6.43 -1.51 -3.52
C SER A 87 6.51 0.00 -3.25
N VAL A 88 7.47 0.46 -2.45
CA VAL A 88 7.60 1.87 -2.03
C VAL A 88 8.97 2.50 -2.30
N VAL A 89 10.00 1.69 -2.63
CA VAL A 89 11.35 2.19 -2.95
C VAL A 89 11.38 3.18 -4.12
N PRO A 90 10.47 3.17 -5.12
CA PRO A 90 10.48 4.21 -6.15
C PRO A 90 10.22 5.62 -5.59
N GLY A 91 9.60 5.75 -4.41
CA GLY A 91 9.45 7.00 -3.68
C GLY A 91 10.57 7.31 -2.68
N MET A 92 11.67 6.55 -2.71
CA MET A 92 12.80 6.63 -1.78
C MET A 92 14.10 6.92 -2.55
N PRO A 93 14.38 8.16 -2.97
CA PRO A 93 15.45 8.49 -3.92
C PRO A 93 16.87 8.12 -3.45
N ASP A 94 17.10 8.07 -2.13
CA ASP A 94 18.40 7.68 -1.55
C ASP A 94 18.58 6.16 -1.42
N TYR A 95 17.59 5.37 -1.85
CA TYR A 95 17.53 3.93 -1.71
C TYR A 95 17.50 3.25 -3.07
N ARG A 96 17.87 1.97 -3.10
CA ARG A 96 17.99 1.19 -4.33
C ARG A 96 17.20 -0.10 -4.23
N SER A 97 16.51 -0.46 -5.31
CA SER A 97 15.84 -1.77 -5.42
C SER A 97 16.82 -2.92 -5.12
N LEU A 98 16.33 -3.96 -4.45
CA LEU A 98 17.00 -5.22 -4.17
C LEU A 98 17.10 -6.12 -5.41
N LYS A 99 16.45 -5.75 -6.52
CA LYS A 99 16.65 -6.36 -7.84
C LYS A 99 18.15 -6.40 -8.18
N GLY A 100 18.65 -7.59 -8.50
CA GLY A 100 20.05 -7.85 -8.82
C GLY A 100 20.99 -7.90 -7.61
N GLN A 101 20.47 -7.73 -6.38
CA GLN A 101 21.25 -7.86 -5.14
C GLN A 101 20.94 -9.18 -4.42
N LEU A 102 19.68 -9.63 -4.47
CA LEU A 102 19.26 -10.92 -3.94
C LEU A 102 19.43 -12.02 -4.99
N ASN A 103 19.75 -13.22 -4.54
CA ASN A 103 19.95 -14.39 -5.40
C ASN A 103 18.75 -14.59 -6.33
N ASP A 104 19.02 -14.61 -7.64
CA ASP A 104 18.06 -14.87 -8.71
C ASP A 104 16.87 -13.87 -8.83
N LEU A 105 16.85 -12.79 -8.05
CA LEU A 105 15.87 -11.71 -8.18
C LEU A 105 16.32 -10.74 -9.30
N THR A 106 16.07 -11.11 -10.55
CA THR A 106 16.64 -10.40 -11.72
C THR A 106 15.72 -9.36 -12.34
N ALA A 107 14.40 -9.48 -12.18
CA ALA A 107 13.41 -8.59 -12.79
C ALA A 107 12.27 -8.27 -11.83
N LEU A 108 11.83 -7.01 -11.84
CA LEU A 108 10.68 -6.52 -11.09
C LEU A 108 9.91 -5.48 -11.93
N PRO A 109 8.58 -5.37 -11.73
CA PRO A 109 7.80 -4.27 -12.28
C PRO A 109 8.41 -2.91 -11.94
N GLU A 110 8.38 -1.99 -12.90
CA GLU A 110 8.87 -0.62 -12.73
C GLU A 110 7.70 0.37 -12.84
N ILE A 111 7.82 1.50 -12.16
CA ILE A 111 6.85 2.59 -12.28
C ILE A 111 6.98 3.29 -13.63
N ASN A 112 5.90 3.94 -14.09
CA ASN A 112 6.04 4.99 -15.09
C ASN A 112 6.45 6.30 -14.38
N SER A 113 7.65 6.81 -14.66
CA SER A 113 8.18 8.01 -14.00
C SER A 113 7.43 9.31 -14.35
N THR A 114 6.61 9.31 -15.40
CA THR A 114 5.76 10.46 -15.74
C THR A 114 4.42 10.45 -15.01
N GLU A 115 4.17 9.44 -14.19
CA GLU A 115 2.89 9.21 -13.51
C GLU A 115 3.01 9.33 -12.00
N VAL A 116 1.88 9.66 -11.38
CA VAL A 116 1.76 9.78 -9.92
C VAL A 116 1.26 8.47 -9.32
N TYR A 117 1.89 8.07 -8.23
CA TYR A 117 1.56 6.92 -7.40
C TYR A 117 1.36 7.35 -5.95
N SER A 118 0.56 6.56 -5.24
CA SER A 118 0.34 6.64 -3.79
C SER A 118 1.01 5.45 -3.12
N TRP A 119 2.16 5.68 -2.49
CA TRP A 119 2.94 4.62 -1.85
C TRP A 119 2.18 3.84 -0.76
N PRO A 120 1.30 4.47 0.05
CA PRO A 120 0.46 3.70 0.97
C PRO A 120 -0.51 2.74 0.27
N VAL A 121 -1.03 3.10 -0.90
CA VAL A 121 -1.89 2.21 -1.71
C VAL A 121 -1.07 1.08 -2.31
N CYS A 122 0.12 1.39 -2.86
CA CYS A 122 1.06 0.37 -3.33
C CYS A 122 1.40 -0.64 -2.22
N ALA A 123 1.77 -0.14 -1.04
CA ALA A 123 2.10 -0.95 0.12
C ALA A 123 0.93 -1.82 0.59
N ASN A 124 -0.27 -1.25 0.70
CA ASN A 124 -1.46 -1.99 1.13
C ASN A 124 -1.77 -3.16 0.21
N ALA A 125 -1.79 -2.90 -1.10
CA ALA A 125 -2.09 -3.92 -2.11
C ALA A 125 -1.01 -5.00 -2.16
N ALA A 126 0.26 -4.60 -2.08
CA ALA A 126 1.38 -5.52 -2.10
C ALA A 126 1.39 -6.45 -0.87
N LEU A 127 1.21 -5.88 0.33
CA LEU A 127 1.17 -6.62 1.59
C LEU A 127 -0.02 -7.57 1.66
N ALA A 128 -1.21 -7.12 1.26
CA ALA A 128 -2.40 -7.98 1.22
C ALA A 128 -2.19 -9.20 0.32
N PHE A 129 -1.62 -8.99 -0.87
CA PHE A 129 -1.33 -10.07 -1.81
C PHE A 129 -0.33 -11.07 -1.23
N ILE A 130 0.86 -10.61 -0.82
CA ILE A 130 1.93 -11.52 -0.39
C ILE A 130 1.58 -12.28 0.88
N ILE A 131 0.94 -11.62 1.85
CA ILE A 131 0.52 -12.26 3.11
C ILE A 131 -0.55 -13.32 2.80
N ARG A 132 -1.54 -13.03 1.96
CA ARG A 132 -2.54 -14.04 1.54
C ARG A 132 -1.90 -15.27 0.91
N LYS A 133 -0.82 -15.10 0.15
CA LYS A 133 -0.05 -16.19 -0.45
C LYS A 133 0.79 -16.98 0.56
N MET A 134 1.51 -16.29 1.44
CA MET A 134 2.37 -16.93 2.44
C MET A 134 1.57 -17.73 3.49
N TYR A 135 0.36 -17.27 3.80
CA TYR A 135 -0.55 -17.91 4.75
C TYR A 135 -1.77 -18.54 4.07
N PHE A 136 -1.60 -19.15 2.89
CA PHE A 136 -2.71 -19.72 2.11
C PHE A 136 -3.51 -20.80 2.87
N ASN A 137 -2.90 -21.44 3.87
CA ASN A 137 -3.50 -22.47 4.72
C ASN A 137 -4.08 -21.90 6.04
N ALA A 138 -4.16 -20.58 6.18
CA ALA A 138 -4.83 -19.94 7.30
C ALA A 138 -6.32 -20.29 7.36
N SER A 139 -6.92 -20.16 8.54
CA SER A 139 -8.36 -20.36 8.71
C SER A 139 -9.17 -19.35 7.89
N ALA A 140 -10.41 -19.68 7.54
CA ALA A 140 -11.30 -18.76 6.84
C ALA A 140 -11.47 -17.41 7.57
N GLN A 141 -11.49 -17.42 8.91
CA GLN A 141 -11.54 -16.21 9.72
C GLN A 141 -10.28 -15.34 9.57
N ASN A 142 -9.10 -15.97 9.49
CA ASN A 142 -7.85 -15.27 9.31
C ASN A 142 -7.66 -14.75 7.88
N LEU A 143 -8.10 -15.50 6.87
CA LEU A 143 -8.18 -15.00 5.50
C LEU A 143 -9.13 -13.79 5.39
N ALA A 144 -10.31 -13.86 6.02
CA ALA A 144 -11.24 -12.72 6.06
C ALA A 144 -10.65 -11.49 6.78
N SER A 145 -9.74 -11.70 7.74
CA SER A 145 -9.04 -10.59 8.41
C SER A 145 -8.04 -9.89 7.50
N ILE A 146 -7.40 -10.63 6.58
CA ILE A 146 -6.54 -10.05 5.52
C ILE A 146 -7.38 -9.17 4.61
N ASP A 147 -8.51 -9.70 4.12
CA ASP A 147 -9.41 -8.96 3.22
C ASP A 147 -9.97 -7.71 3.92
N SER A 148 -10.39 -7.83 5.17
CA SER A 148 -10.92 -6.70 5.96
C SER A 148 -9.90 -5.58 6.16
N LEU A 149 -8.63 -5.91 6.39
CA LEU A 149 -7.57 -4.91 6.55
C LEU A 149 -7.24 -4.22 5.23
N GLU A 150 -7.17 -5.00 4.13
CA GLU A 150 -6.99 -4.45 2.78
C GLU A 150 -8.11 -3.46 2.45
N ASP A 151 -9.37 -3.84 2.70
CA ASP A 151 -10.55 -3.02 2.41
C ASP A 151 -10.65 -1.76 3.28
N ALA A 152 -10.23 -1.83 4.55
CA ALA A 152 -10.19 -0.67 5.43
C ALA A 152 -9.23 0.41 4.91
N PHE A 153 -8.03 0.02 4.47
CA PHE A 153 -7.09 0.94 3.84
C PHE A 153 -7.54 1.39 2.46
N ASN A 154 -8.13 0.50 1.64
CA ASN A 154 -8.70 0.87 0.35
C ASN A 154 -9.77 1.96 0.49
N THR A 155 -10.72 1.76 1.41
CA THR A 155 -11.77 2.75 1.74
C THR A 155 -11.16 4.08 2.16
N THR A 156 -10.13 4.04 3.00
CA THR A 156 -9.43 5.24 3.47
C THR A 156 -8.79 6.01 2.31
N TYR A 157 -7.98 5.34 1.49
CA TYR A 157 -7.19 6.02 0.46
C TYR A 157 -7.98 6.39 -0.79
N GLN A 158 -9.08 5.70 -1.10
CA GLN A 158 -10.01 6.12 -2.17
C GLN A 158 -10.58 7.52 -1.95
N THR A 159 -10.65 7.99 -0.70
CA THR A 159 -11.10 9.36 -0.38
C THR A 159 -9.97 10.40 -0.44
N GLN A 160 -8.70 9.97 -0.51
CA GLN A 160 -7.52 10.84 -0.40
C GLN A 160 -6.81 11.07 -1.74
N VAL A 161 -7.00 10.17 -2.72
CA VAL A 161 -6.39 10.27 -4.05
C VAL A 161 -7.44 10.08 -5.14
N SER A 162 -7.13 10.50 -6.37
CA SER A 162 -8.03 10.25 -7.51
C SER A 162 -8.17 8.75 -7.79
N SER A 163 -9.27 8.34 -8.42
CA SER A 163 -9.53 6.95 -8.81
C SER A 163 -8.42 6.39 -9.72
N GLU A 164 -7.88 7.22 -10.62
CA GLU A 164 -6.74 6.90 -11.50
C GLU A 164 -5.49 6.55 -10.69
N ILE A 165 -5.10 7.43 -9.75
CA ILE A 165 -3.92 7.23 -8.89
C ILE A 165 -4.13 5.99 -8.01
N PHE A 166 -5.31 5.84 -7.41
CA PHE A 166 -5.65 4.68 -6.58
C PHE A 166 -5.49 3.38 -7.37
N SER A 167 -6.15 3.28 -8.53
CA SER A 167 -6.16 2.08 -9.36
C SER A 167 -4.75 1.68 -9.80
N ARG A 168 -3.99 2.63 -10.36
CA ARG A 168 -2.61 2.40 -10.81
C ARG A 168 -1.68 2.00 -9.66
N SER A 169 -1.81 2.64 -8.51
CA SER A 169 -0.99 2.33 -7.33
C SER A 169 -1.29 0.93 -6.80
N LYS A 170 -2.57 0.56 -6.74
CA LYS A 170 -3.00 -0.79 -6.36
C LYS A 170 -2.42 -1.84 -7.31
N ILE A 171 -2.60 -1.64 -8.62
CA ILE A 171 -2.06 -2.54 -9.67
C ILE A 171 -0.54 -2.68 -9.55
N PHE A 172 0.18 -1.58 -9.33
CA PHE A 172 1.63 -1.64 -9.17
C PHE A 172 2.04 -2.46 -7.94
N GLY A 173 1.40 -2.23 -6.79
CA GLY A 173 1.63 -3.02 -5.58
C GLY A 173 1.35 -4.52 -5.76
N GLU A 174 0.23 -4.86 -6.39
CA GLU A 174 -0.13 -6.25 -6.73
C GLU A 174 0.88 -6.90 -7.67
N ASN A 175 1.36 -6.17 -8.69
CA ASN A 175 2.36 -6.67 -9.62
C ASN A 175 3.70 -6.94 -8.93
N ILE A 176 4.14 -6.06 -8.03
CA ILE A 176 5.35 -6.27 -7.22
C ILE A 176 5.20 -7.54 -6.38
N ALA A 177 4.10 -7.67 -5.64
CA ALA A 177 3.86 -8.82 -4.78
C ALA A 177 3.73 -10.13 -5.58
N SER A 178 3.10 -10.08 -6.75
CA SER A 178 3.01 -11.22 -7.67
C SER A 178 4.38 -11.65 -8.17
N ALA A 179 5.23 -10.70 -8.59
CA ALA A 179 6.59 -10.99 -9.02
C ALA A 179 7.44 -11.61 -7.89
N ILE A 180 7.37 -11.04 -6.68
CA ILE A 180 8.08 -11.57 -5.51
C ILE A 180 7.54 -12.94 -5.09
N TYR A 181 6.22 -13.16 -5.13
CA TYR A 181 5.65 -14.48 -4.87
C TYR A 181 6.16 -15.50 -5.88
N ASN A 182 6.15 -15.19 -7.17
CA ASN A 182 6.64 -16.11 -8.21
C ASN A 182 8.13 -16.42 -8.05
N TRP A 183 8.95 -15.42 -7.70
CA TRP A 183 10.35 -15.64 -7.34
C TRP A 183 10.49 -16.52 -6.09
N SER A 184 9.60 -16.36 -5.10
CA SER A 184 9.62 -17.22 -3.91
C SER A 184 9.36 -18.69 -4.24
N LEU A 185 8.63 -19.01 -5.32
CA LEU A 185 8.35 -20.41 -5.66
C LEU A 185 9.60 -21.19 -6.08
N THR A 186 10.70 -20.50 -6.40
CA THR A 186 11.95 -21.12 -6.87
C THR A 186 12.99 -21.34 -5.77
N ASP A 187 12.70 -20.97 -4.52
CA ASP A 187 13.66 -21.01 -3.41
C ASP A 187 13.76 -22.39 -2.72
N GLY A 188 12.93 -23.35 -3.11
CA GLY A 188 12.85 -24.69 -2.52
C GLY A 188 12.08 -24.76 -1.18
N GLY A 189 11.56 -23.63 -0.68
CA GLY A 189 10.78 -23.52 0.56
C GLY A 189 9.27 -23.39 0.34
N ASN A 190 8.79 -23.48 -0.91
CA ASN A 190 7.37 -23.46 -1.21
C ASN A 190 6.63 -24.58 -0.46
N GLU A 191 5.45 -24.26 0.07
CA GLU A 191 4.63 -25.18 0.89
C GLU A 191 5.34 -25.74 2.14
N GLY A 192 6.42 -25.11 2.61
CA GLY A 192 7.14 -25.53 3.82
C GLY A 192 6.24 -25.68 5.05
N GLN A 193 5.14 -24.92 5.12
CA GLN A 193 4.12 -25.06 6.18
C GLN A 193 3.37 -26.41 6.16
N LEU A 194 3.30 -27.09 5.02
CA LEU A 194 2.71 -28.42 4.87
C LEU A 194 3.76 -29.53 5.06
N HIS A 195 5.05 -29.18 4.93
CA HIS A 195 6.18 -30.11 4.91
C HIS A 195 7.29 -29.69 5.88
N ASN A 196 6.92 -29.39 7.14
CA ASN A 196 7.84 -28.88 8.17
C ASN A 196 9.00 -29.82 8.53
N THR A 197 8.83 -31.10 8.27
CA THR A 197 9.84 -32.14 8.54
C THR A 197 9.82 -33.13 7.40
N ASP A 198 11.01 -33.50 6.91
CA ASP A 198 11.14 -34.64 5.99
C ASP A 198 10.88 -35.94 6.78
N PRO A 199 9.82 -36.72 6.44
CA PRO A 199 9.54 -37.99 7.10
C PRO A 199 10.65 -39.04 6.90
N GLY A 200 11.53 -38.85 5.89
CA GLY A 200 12.68 -39.71 5.63
C GLY A 200 13.95 -39.31 6.39
N TYR A 201 13.97 -38.16 7.07
CA TYR A 201 15.15 -37.73 7.81
C TYR A 201 15.34 -38.56 9.09
N VAL A 202 16.48 -39.26 9.17
CA VAL A 202 16.90 -39.99 10.36
C VAL A 202 18.09 -39.26 10.98
N PRO A 203 17.95 -38.69 12.19
CA PRO A 203 19.06 -38.03 12.88
C PRO A 203 20.24 -38.99 13.10
N PRO A 204 21.50 -38.52 12.99
CA PRO A 204 22.66 -39.36 13.24
C PRO A 204 22.70 -39.83 14.69
N ALA A 205 23.04 -41.10 14.91
CA ALA A 205 23.18 -41.71 16.23
C ALA A 205 24.63 -41.75 16.69
N GLY A 206 24.89 -41.38 17.95
CA GLY A 206 26.24 -41.34 18.52
C GLY A 206 26.41 -40.34 19.65
N THR A 207 27.51 -40.45 20.39
CA THR A 207 27.86 -39.51 21.46
C THR A 207 28.09 -38.12 20.89
N GLY A 208 27.39 -37.12 21.44
CA GLY A 208 27.49 -35.73 21.00
C GLY A 208 26.60 -35.35 19.82
N TYR A 209 25.85 -36.29 19.23
CA TYR A 209 24.84 -35.95 18.23
C TYR A 209 23.52 -35.56 18.89
N TRP A 210 22.75 -34.75 18.15
CA TRP A 210 21.43 -34.31 18.59
C TRP A 210 20.49 -35.51 18.76
N VAL A 211 19.69 -35.46 19.82
CA VAL A 211 18.60 -36.40 20.09
C VAL A 211 17.35 -35.63 20.49
N PRO A 212 16.13 -36.12 20.15
CA PRO A 212 14.89 -35.52 20.63
C PRO A 212 14.85 -35.44 22.15
N THR A 213 14.32 -34.35 22.69
CA THR A 213 14.09 -34.18 24.14
C THR A 213 12.62 -34.45 24.46
N PRO A 214 12.30 -35.16 25.56
CA PRO A 214 10.92 -35.34 26.00
C PRO A 214 10.34 -34.02 26.51
N PRO A 215 8.99 -33.87 26.51
CA PRO A 215 8.32 -32.76 27.19
C PRO A 215 8.51 -32.81 28.71
#